data_AF-X0PAW8-F1
#
_entry.id   AF-X0PAW8-F1
#
_cell.length_a   1.000
_cell.length_b   1.000
_cell.length_c   1.000
_cell.angle_alpha   90.00
_cell.angle_beta   90.00
_cell.angle_gamma   90.00
#
_symmetry.space_group_name_H-M   'P 1'
#
loop_
_entity.id
_entity.type
_entity.pdbx_description
1 polymer ?
#
loop_
_entity_poly.entity_id
_entity_poly.type
_entity_poly.pdbx_seq_one_letter_code
_entity_poly.pdbx_strand_id
1 'polypeptide(L)'
;MKYDLSKKPTRGAQRTLTAFFKTMLGLLSKKAFETISVNEICQVSNFPRATFYNYFDDKYDLVDYCWHVLAAEIEVDRLPKLNPIKL
;
A
#
# COMPACT_ATOMS: atom_id res chain seq x y z
N MET A 1 -0.97 13.00 7.60
CA MET A 1 0.28 12.54 8.24
C MET A 1 0.81 11.38 7.41
N LYS A 2 1.90 11.61 6.67
CA LYS A 2 2.48 10.59 5.81
C LYS A 2 3.00 9.43 6.66
N TYR A 3 2.91 8.22 6.12
CA TYR A 3 3.45 7.04 6.79
C TYR A 3 4.97 7.11 6.84
N ASP A 4 5.56 6.52 7.87
CA ASP A 4 7.00 6.47 8.07
C ASP A 4 7.35 5.03 8.45
N LEU A 5 8.03 4.33 7.55
CA LEU A 5 8.39 2.92 7.72
C LEU A 5 9.39 2.71 8.87
N SER A 6 10.09 3.77 9.31
CA SER A 6 11.02 3.71 10.44
C SER A 6 10.34 3.82 11.81
N LYS A 7 9.07 4.22 11.84
CA LYS A 7 8.33 4.50 13.08
C LYS A 7 7.15 3.57 13.26
N LYS A 8 6.88 3.22 14.52
CA LYS A 8 5.66 2.49 14.87
C LYS A 8 4.46 3.43 14.76
N PRO A 9 3.47 3.15 13.89
CA PRO A 9 2.28 3.99 13.77
C PRO A 9 1.40 3.89 15.02
N THR A 10 0.60 4.92 15.27
CA THR A 10 -0.47 4.85 16.28
C THR A 10 -1.49 3.78 15.91
N ARG A 11 -2.30 3.30 16.87
CA ARG A 11 -3.38 2.33 16.59
C ARG A 11 -4.37 2.82 15.52
N GLY A 12 -4.69 4.12 15.52
CA GLY A 12 -5.55 4.72 14.50
C GLY A 12 -4.91 4.70 13.12
N ALA A 13 -3.65 5.14 13.04
CA ALA A 13 -2.89 5.12 11.79
C ALA A 13 -2.72 3.69 11.25
N GLN A 14 -2.41 2.72 12.12
CA GLN A 14 -2.30 1.32 11.74
C GLN A 14 -3.61 0.78 11.13
N ARG A 15 -4.77 1.09 11.74
CA ARG A 15 -6.08 0.67 11.21
C ARG A 15 -6.33 1.26 9.82
N THR A 16 -6.02 2.54 9.63
CA THR A 16 -6.18 3.21 8.33
C THR A 16 -5.25 2.63 7.26
N LEU A 17 -3.96 2.47 7.58
CA LEU A 17 -2.97 1.89 6.67
C LEU A 17 -3.34 0.46 6.27
N THR A 18 -3.73 -0.38 7.24
CA THR A 18 -4.18 -1.76 6.96
C THR A 18 -5.44 -1.79 6.09
N ALA A 19 -6.38 -0.86 6.28
CA ALA A 19 -7.58 -0.79 5.44
C ALA A 19 -7.22 -0.46 3.99
N PHE A 20 -6.40 0.57 3.75
CA PHE A 20 -5.97 0.93 2.40
C PHE A 20 -5.13 -0.17 1.73
N PHE A 21 -4.23 -0.82 2.46
CA PHE A 21 -3.48 -1.98 1.97
C PHE A 21 -4.39 -3.11 1.48
N LYS A 22 -5.35 -3.54 2.32
CA LYS A 22 -6.28 -4.62 1.96
C LYS A 22 -7.17 -4.23 0.78
N THR A 23 -7.65 -3.00 0.74
CA THR A 23 -8.43 -2.48 -0.38
C THR A 23 -7.62 -2.49 -1.67
N MET A 24 -6.36 -2.05 -1.64
CA MET A 24 -5.51 -2.03 -2.83
C MET A 24 -5.28 -3.45 -3.38
N LEU A 25 -4.88 -4.41 -2.54
CA LEU A 25 -4.70 -5.80 -2.95
C LEU A 25 -6.00 -6.43 -3.47
N GLY A 26 -7.13 -6.13 -2.83
CA GLY A 26 -8.44 -6.61 -3.26
C GLY A 26 -8.93 -6.02 -4.58
N LEU A 27 -8.46 -4.84 -4.96
CA LEU A 27 -8.74 -4.22 -6.27
C LEU A 27 -7.78 -4.76 -7.33
N LEU A 28 -6.49 -4.89 -7.02
CA LEU A 28 -5.46 -5.44 -7.92
C LEU A 28 -5.76 -6.88 -8.33
N SER A 29 -6.40 -7.68 -7.46
CA SER A 29 -6.82 -9.05 -7.80
C SER A 29 -7.98 -9.12 -8.79
N LYS A 30 -8.66 -8.00 -9.07
CA LYS A 30 -9.88 -7.95 -9.88
C LYS A 30 -9.70 -7.18 -11.19
N LYS A 31 -8.75 -6.25 -11.26
CA LYS A 31 -8.58 -5.38 -12.43
C LYS A 31 -7.19 -4.74 -12.50
N ALA A 32 -6.85 -4.28 -13.70
CA ALA A 32 -5.59 -3.62 -14.00
C ALA A 32 -5.39 -2.35 -13.15
N PHE A 33 -4.17 -2.12 -12.69
CA PHE A 33 -3.81 -1.04 -11.78
C PHE A 33 -4.16 0.36 -12.34
N GLU A 34 -4.01 0.55 -13.65
CA GLU A 34 -4.28 1.78 -14.39
C GLU A 34 -5.74 2.20 -14.22
N THR A 35 -6.66 1.24 -14.12
CA THR A 35 -8.11 1.44 -13.99
C THR A 35 -8.56 1.70 -12.54
N ILE A 36 -7.68 1.49 -11.55
CA ILE A 36 -7.97 1.79 -10.14
C ILE A 36 -7.81 3.30 -9.92
N SER A 37 -8.80 3.91 -9.27
CA SER A 37 -8.78 5.33 -8.91
C SER A 37 -8.71 5.54 -7.39
N VAL A 38 -8.12 6.66 -6.96
CA VAL A 38 -8.14 7.05 -5.53
C VAL A 38 -9.57 7.15 -5.00
N ASN A 39 -10.51 7.61 -5.82
CA ASN A 39 -11.92 7.71 -5.43
C ASN A 39 -12.52 6.34 -5.09
N GLU A 40 -12.28 5.34 -5.94
CA GLU A 40 -12.75 3.98 -5.69
C GLU A 40 -12.08 3.35 -4.46
N ILE A 41 -10.76 3.53 -4.30
CA ILE A 41 -10.05 3.06 -3.10
C ILE A 41 -10.73 3.64 -1.84
N CYS A 42 -11.02 4.93 -1.84
CA CYS A 42 -11.72 5.61 -0.74
C CYS A 42 -13.14 5.07 -0.51
N GLN A 43 -13.90 4.82 -1.58
CA GLN A 43 -15.25 4.25 -1.49
C GLN A 43 -15.24 2.82 -0.92
N VAL A 44 -14.38 1.94 -1.42
CA VAL A 44 -14.29 0.54 -0.99
C VAL A 44 -13.73 0.42 0.43
N SER A 45 -12.75 1.25 0.79
CA SER A 45 -12.16 1.26 2.14
C SER A 45 -13.04 1.99 3.18
N ASN A 46 -14.09 2.67 2.74
CA ASN A 46 -14.97 3.51 3.56
C ASN A 46 -14.21 4.64 4.29
N PHE A 47 -13.33 5.35 3.58
CA PHE A 47 -12.62 6.52 4.09
C PHE A 47 -12.78 7.74 3.17
N PRO A 48 -12.83 8.96 3.71
CA PRO A 48 -12.79 10.18 2.91
C PRO A 48 -11.48 10.31 2.12
N ARG A 49 -11.53 10.96 0.94
CA ARG A 49 -10.33 11.27 0.15
C ARG A 49 -9.30 12.10 0.92
N ALA A 50 -9.73 13.01 1.78
CA ALA A 50 -8.82 13.77 2.65
C ALA A 50 -8.03 12.84 3.59
N THR A 51 -8.65 11.77 4.09
CA THR A 51 -7.96 10.74 4.88
C THR A 51 -6.96 9.98 4.04
N PHE A 52 -7.28 9.64 2.79
CA PHE A 52 -6.28 9.04 1.89
C PHE A 52 -5.06 9.96 1.71
N TYR A 53 -5.29 11.22 1.34
CA TYR A 53 -4.20 12.15 1.04
C TYR A 53 -3.35 12.52 2.27
N ASN A 54 -3.91 12.35 3.46
CA ASN A 54 -3.13 12.42 4.69
C ASN A 54 -2.01 11.38 4.71
N TYR A 55 -2.20 10.17 4.18
CA TYR A 55 -1.21 9.08 4.23
C TYR A 55 -0.44 8.93 2.93
N PHE A 56 -1.10 9.03 1.78
CA PHE A 56 -0.54 8.73 0.46
C PHE A 56 -0.65 9.92 -0.48
N ASP A 57 0.37 10.19 -1.29
CA ASP A 57 0.31 11.26 -2.29
C ASP A 57 -0.63 10.89 -3.44
N ASP A 58 -0.57 9.65 -3.90
CA ASP A 58 -1.44 9.10 -4.93
C ASP A 58 -1.54 7.57 -4.81
N LYS A 59 -2.10 6.92 -5.85
CA LYS A 59 -2.23 5.45 -5.88
C LYS A 59 -0.89 4.72 -6.08
N TYR A 60 0.13 5.37 -6.63
CA TYR A 60 1.46 4.78 -6.80
C TYR A 60 2.16 4.70 -5.45
N ASP A 61 2.10 5.77 -4.66
CA ASP A 61 2.61 5.80 -3.28
C ASP A 61 1.94 4.72 -2.39
N LEU A 62 0.63 4.51 -2.55
CA LEU A 62 -0.05 3.39 -1.87
C LEU A 62 0.47 2.01 -2.32
N VAL A 63 0.78 1.82 -3.61
CA VAL A 63 1.36 0.55 -4.09
C VAL A 63 2.76 0.33 -3.55
N ASP A 64 3.58 1.36 -3.52
CA ASP A 64 4.93 1.29 -2.93
C ASP A 64 4.85 0.89 -1.45
N TYR A 65 3.92 1.49 -0.70
CA TYR A 65 3.61 1.06 0.67
C TYR A 65 3.20 -0.42 0.74
N CYS A 66 2.33 -0.89 -0.17
CA CYS A 66 1.93 -2.30 -0.21
C CYS A 66 3.13 -3.22 -0.46
N TRP A 67 4.05 -2.82 -1.33
CA TRP A 67 5.28 -3.56 -1.59
C TRP A 67 6.15 -3.68 -0.34
N HIS A 68 6.34 -2.59 0.40
CA HIS A 68 7.07 -2.60 1.68
C HIS A 68 6.45 -3.54 2.72
N VAL A 69 5.11 -3.53 2.84
CA VAL A 69 4.40 -4.43 3.77
C VAL A 69 4.58 -5.89 3.37
N LEU A 70 4.40 -6.22 2.09
CA LEU A 70 4.57 -7.59 1.59
C LEU A 70 6.01 -8.09 1.76
N ALA A 71 6.99 -7.25 1.45
CA ALA A 71 8.40 -7.60 1.58
C ALA A 71 8.79 -7.94 3.03
N ALA A 72 8.21 -7.21 4.00
CA ALA A 72 8.40 -7.47 5.42
C ALA A 72 7.74 -8.79 5.87
N GLU A 73 6.56 -9.14 5.35
CA GLU A 73 5.87 -10.39 5.71
C GLU A 73 6.56 -11.63 5.14
N ILE A 74 7.15 -11.53 3.94
CA ILE A 74 7.80 -12.65 3.24
C ILE A 74 9.28 -12.81 3.66
N GLU A 75 9.79 -11.93 4.54
CA GLU A 75 11.21 -11.87 4.92
C GLU A 75 12.11 -11.83 3.68
N VAL A 76 11.78 -10.97 2.69
CA VAL A 76 12.49 -10.90 1.40
C VAL A 76 14.00 -10.70 1.57
N ASP A 77 14.43 -10.05 2.64
CA ASP A 77 15.85 -9.87 2.99
C ASP A 77 16.60 -11.20 3.22
N ARG A 78 15.89 -12.29 3.49
CA ARG A 78 16.43 -13.64 3.64
C ARG A 78 16.48 -14.41 2.33
N LEU A 79 15.85 -13.92 1.28
CA LEU A 79 15.94 -14.54 -0.04
C LEU A 79 17.32 -14.26 -0.65
N PRO A 80 17.93 -15.24 -1.35
CA PRO A 80 19.16 -14.98 -2.08
C PRO A 80 18.92 -13.85 -3.07
N LYS A 81 19.81 -12.85 -3.05
CA LYS A 81 19.72 -11.71 -3.98
C LYS A 81 19.62 -12.25 -5.40
N LEU A 82 18.52 -11.90 -6.06
CA LEU A 82 18.33 -12.26 -7.46
C LEU A 82 19.51 -11.68 -8.24
N ASN A 83 20.25 -12.53 -8.93
CA ASN A 83 21.21 -12.05 -9.92
C ASN A 83 20.39 -11.31 -10.99
N PRO A 84 20.78 -10.08 -11.37
CA PRO A 84 20.07 -9.37 -12.42
C PRO A 84 20.03 -10.28 -13.65
N ILE A 85 18.80 -10.55 -14.12
CA ILE A 85 18.60 -11.24 -15.40
C ILE A 85 19.29 -10.34 -16.42
N LYS A 86 20.39 -10.83 -16.99
CA LYS A 86 20.99 -10.20 -18.17
C LYS A 86 19.96 -10.38 -19.30
N LEU A 87 19.15 -9.36 -19.51
CA LEU A 87 18.35 -9.19 -20.72
C LEU A 87 19.26 -8.82 -21.89
#